data_AF-A0A6N7HHN8-F1
#
_entry.id   AF-A0A6N7HHN8-F1
#
_cell.length_a   1.000
_cell.length_b   1.000
_cell.length_c   1.000
_cell.angle_alpha   90.00
_cell.angle_beta   90.00
_cell.angle_gamma   90.00
#
_symmetry.space_group_name_H-M   'P 1'
#
loop_
_entity.id
_entity.type
_entity.pdbx_description
1 polymer ?
#
loop_
_entity_poly.entity_id
_entity_poly.type
_entity_poly.pdbx_seq_one_letter_code
_entity_poly.pdbx_strand_id
1 'polypeptide(L)'
;MVENSSAGLVMLEAAVLVTVTREEYHQAVLSRYRVAPGASRSVAVELGWCAIGTGKHRGERAIEVRLDGHRVGELTHLMTQRYGALVAQAAARGGTPGCEAMIQLGDKGLEVILRLPRRTSGAMPFPATRPVPPPVPFPGSAPEAAVPPAPPAPRWRRPAWIAASVVAGIILIAALVGQEDDPAPSTADDSTTTAITTTTTLPPTATTTVAPKPVVPKPKPAPKPTTEAPAPPPPEPEPEPQPACDPNYSGCVPVAPDVDCAGGSGNGPAYVQGPVTVIGSDIYDLDRDGDGTGCDS
;
A
#
# COMPACT_ATOMS: atom_id res chain seq x y z
N MET A 1 -12.94 7.78 -11.78
CA MET A 1 -12.50 8.59 -12.94
C MET A 1 -11.73 9.76 -12.37
N VAL A 2 -10.52 10.05 -12.86
CA VAL A 2 -9.72 11.19 -12.38
C VAL A 2 -10.32 12.49 -12.92
N GLU A 3 -10.55 13.46 -12.05
CA GLU A 3 -11.29 14.68 -12.39
C GLU A 3 -10.43 15.84 -12.92
N ASN A 4 -9.10 15.78 -12.77
CA ASN A 4 -8.16 16.76 -13.33
C ASN A 4 -7.25 16.15 -14.41
N SER A 5 -6.51 16.99 -15.12
CA SER A 5 -5.63 16.56 -16.20
C SER A 5 -4.45 15.74 -15.68
N SER A 6 -4.33 14.49 -16.14
CA SER A 6 -3.14 13.64 -15.95
C SER A 6 -2.15 13.72 -17.12
N ALA A 7 -2.39 14.64 -18.07
CA ALA A 7 -1.58 14.77 -19.27
C ALA A 7 -0.12 15.13 -18.91
N GLY A 8 0.83 14.33 -19.39
CA GLY A 8 2.26 14.50 -19.12
C GLY A 8 2.77 13.79 -17.86
N LEU A 9 1.88 13.18 -17.07
CA LEU A 9 2.26 12.38 -15.91
C LEU A 9 2.47 10.91 -16.28
N VAL A 10 3.57 10.35 -15.79
CA VAL A 10 3.79 8.90 -15.74
C VAL A 10 3.03 8.38 -14.51
N MET A 11 1.81 7.93 -14.75
CA MET A 11 0.91 7.46 -13.69
C MET A 11 1.41 6.15 -13.08
N LEU A 12 1.72 6.19 -11.80
CA LEU A 12 2.04 5.04 -10.98
C LEU A 12 0.78 4.22 -10.68
N GLU A 13 0.97 2.91 -10.49
CA GLU A 13 -0.13 1.99 -10.18
C GLU A 13 -0.80 2.37 -8.84
N ALA A 14 -2.13 2.48 -8.86
CA ALA A 14 -2.93 2.96 -7.73
C ALA A 14 -3.40 1.80 -6.82
N ALA A 15 -2.56 1.37 -5.86
CA ALA A 15 -2.81 0.13 -5.09
C ALA A 15 -2.89 0.29 -3.54
N VAL A 16 -2.11 1.18 -2.93
CA VAL A 16 -2.04 1.40 -1.47
C VAL A 16 -2.35 2.85 -1.16
N LEU A 17 -3.17 3.07 -0.13
CA LEU A 17 -3.45 4.39 0.41
C LEU A 17 -2.27 4.86 1.27
N VAL A 18 -1.70 6.01 0.93
CA VAL A 18 -0.60 6.64 1.67
C VAL A 18 -1.01 8.06 2.01
N THR A 19 -0.99 8.38 3.30
CA THR A 19 -1.33 9.71 3.80
C THR A 19 -0.23 10.72 3.43
N VAL A 20 -0.67 11.86 2.94
CA VAL A 20 0.20 13.03 2.81
C VAL A 20 0.30 13.69 4.18
N THR A 21 1.37 14.47 4.38
CA THR A 21 1.52 15.29 5.58
C THR A 21 1.68 16.74 5.16
N ARG A 22 1.42 17.64 6.11
CA ARG A 22 1.52 19.10 5.93
C ARG A 22 0.45 19.69 5.01
N GLU A 23 -0.64 18.98 4.73
CA GLU A 23 -1.74 19.53 3.92
C GLU A 23 -2.43 20.72 4.61
N GLU A 24 -2.31 20.85 5.94
CA GLU A 24 -2.85 21.99 6.71
C GLU A 24 -2.25 23.34 6.28
N TYR A 25 -1.02 23.34 5.74
CA TYR A 25 -0.38 24.55 5.22
C TYR A 25 -0.82 24.89 3.78
N HIS A 26 -1.57 23.99 3.13
CA HIS A 26 -1.93 24.07 1.71
C HIS A 26 -3.45 24.09 1.45
N GLN A 27 -4.24 24.38 2.48
CA GLN A 27 -5.72 24.43 2.39
C GLN A 27 -6.24 25.40 1.33
N ALA A 28 -5.53 26.51 1.06
CA ALA A 28 -5.92 27.45 0.01
C ALA A 28 -5.92 26.79 -1.39
N VAL A 29 -4.95 25.93 -1.69
CA VAL A 29 -4.86 25.19 -2.95
C VAL A 29 -5.92 24.09 -2.98
N LEU A 30 -6.02 23.31 -1.90
CA LEU A 30 -6.98 22.20 -1.78
C LEU A 30 -8.43 22.67 -1.86
N SER A 31 -8.73 23.88 -1.37
CA SER A 31 -10.09 24.45 -1.40
C SER A 31 -10.68 24.62 -2.80
N ARG A 32 -9.86 24.54 -3.87
CA ARG A 32 -10.33 24.51 -5.27
C ARG A 32 -11.02 23.19 -5.62
N TYR A 33 -10.76 22.14 -4.86
CA TYR A 33 -11.27 20.79 -5.05
C TYR A 33 -12.27 20.41 -3.96
N ARG A 34 -13.17 21.33 -3.60
CA ARG A 34 -14.15 21.11 -2.51
C ARG A 34 -14.87 19.78 -2.69
N VAL A 35 -15.02 19.09 -1.57
CA VAL A 35 -15.69 17.79 -1.49
C VAL A 35 -16.82 17.91 -0.48
N ALA A 36 -17.97 17.33 -0.78
CA ALA A 36 -19.06 17.25 0.18
C ALA A 36 -18.65 16.39 1.38
N PRO A 37 -19.20 16.63 2.58
CA PRO A 37 -18.96 15.75 3.73
C PRO A 37 -19.30 14.30 3.40
N GLY A 38 -18.37 13.38 3.67
CA GLY A 38 -18.52 11.95 3.37
C GLY A 38 -18.29 11.55 1.91
N ALA A 39 -18.00 12.50 1.01
CA ALA A 39 -17.56 12.21 -0.35
C ALA A 39 -16.02 12.25 -0.45
N SER A 40 -15.49 11.68 -1.53
CA SER A 40 -14.08 11.80 -1.93
C SER A 40 -14.00 12.18 -3.40
N ARG A 41 -12.91 12.86 -3.77
CA ARG A 41 -12.64 13.30 -5.14
C ARG A 41 -11.34 12.71 -5.66
N SER A 42 -11.39 11.94 -6.74
CA SER A 42 -10.19 11.38 -7.38
C SER A 42 -9.51 12.41 -8.27
N VAL A 43 -8.24 12.70 -8.00
CA VAL A 43 -7.38 13.61 -8.76
C VAL A 43 -6.06 12.91 -9.10
N ALA A 44 -5.36 13.36 -10.14
CA ALA A 44 -3.97 13.03 -10.42
C ALA A 44 -3.09 14.12 -9.81
N VAL A 45 -2.05 13.68 -9.10
CA VAL A 45 -1.03 14.55 -8.52
C VAL A 45 0.32 14.24 -9.13
N GLU A 46 1.15 15.26 -9.20
CA GLU A 46 2.56 15.15 -9.52
C GLU A 46 3.36 14.88 -8.24
N LEU A 47 4.35 14.00 -8.35
CA LEU A 47 5.30 13.71 -7.29
C LEU A 47 6.61 14.42 -7.60
N GLY A 48 7.08 15.25 -6.67
CA GLY A 48 8.32 16.00 -6.79
C GLY A 48 9.31 15.67 -5.69
N TRP A 49 10.40 16.43 -5.65
CA TRP A 49 11.40 16.35 -4.60
C TRP A 49 11.47 17.65 -3.82
N CYS A 50 11.44 17.57 -2.49
CA CYS A 50 11.68 18.69 -1.60
C CYS A 50 12.67 18.31 -0.49
N ALA A 51 13.11 19.30 0.29
CA ALA A 51 13.80 19.07 1.56
C ALA A 51 12.79 19.14 2.71
N ILE A 52 12.91 18.24 3.68
CA ILE A 52 12.07 18.24 4.88
C ILE A 52 12.37 19.51 5.70
N GLY A 53 11.33 20.30 5.98
CA GLY A 53 11.49 21.61 6.62
C GLY A 53 11.71 21.59 8.14
N THR A 54 11.21 20.55 8.84
CA THR A 54 11.20 20.47 10.31
C THR A 54 11.33 19.03 10.81
N GLY A 55 11.62 18.87 12.11
CA GLY A 55 11.71 17.57 12.78
C GLY A 55 13.12 16.93 12.71
N LYS A 56 13.21 15.65 13.10
CA LYS A 56 14.48 14.91 13.19
C LYS A 56 15.20 14.70 11.83
N HIS A 57 14.45 14.77 10.73
CA HIS A 57 14.95 14.56 9.36
C HIS A 57 15.08 15.87 8.57
N ARG A 58 15.18 17.02 9.25
CA ARG A 58 15.26 18.31 8.58
C ARG A 58 16.45 18.38 7.64
N GLY A 59 16.21 18.84 6.40
CA GLY A 59 17.23 18.94 5.35
C GLY A 59 17.38 17.68 4.50
N GLU A 60 16.84 16.54 4.94
CA GLU A 60 16.81 15.33 4.13
C GLU A 60 15.77 15.44 3.02
N ARG A 61 15.92 14.62 1.97
CA ARG A 61 14.97 14.60 0.85
C ARG A 61 13.63 14.01 1.29
N ALA A 62 12.55 14.58 0.79
CA ALA A 62 11.19 14.06 0.86
C ALA A 62 10.54 14.10 -0.52
N ILE A 63 9.55 13.24 -0.74
CA ILE A 63 8.66 13.34 -1.89
C ILE A 63 7.62 14.41 -1.57
N GLU A 64 7.58 15.47 -2.37
CA GLU A 64 6.47 16.43 -2.31
C GLU A 64 5.32 16.00 -3.22
N VAL A 65 4.12 16.38 -2.85
CA VAL A 65 2.91 16.17 -3.65
C VAL A 65 2.49 17.51 -4.21
N ARG A 66 2.28 17.55 -5.53
CA ARG A 66 1.87 18.75 -6.27
C ARG A 66 0.57 18.48 -6.98
N LEU A 67 -0.37 19.39 -6.87
CA LEU A 67 -1.65 19.37 -7.55
C LEU A 67 -1.72 20.61 -8.45
N ASP A 68 -1.90 20.40 -9.75
CA ASP A 68 -1.84 21.44 -10.78
C ASP A 68 -0.61 22.36 -10.61
N GLY A 69 0.56 21.75 -10.38
CA GLY A 69 1.84 22.44 -10.19
C GLY A 69 2.06 23.10 -8.82
N HIS A 70 1.04 23.14 -7.96
CA HIS A 70 1.11 23.73 -6.63
C HIS A 70 1.38 22.65 -5.57
N ARG A 71 2.30 22.92 -4.65
CA ARG A 71 2.57 22.01 -3.54
C ARG A 71 1.36 21.90 -2.62
N VAL A 72 0.97 20.67 -2.30
CA VAL A 72 -0.15 20.34 -1.40
C VAL A 72 0.27 19.52 -0.18
N GLY A 73 1.53 19.09 -0.11
CA GLY A 73 2.10 18.44 1.06
C GLY A 73 3.38 17.67 0.73
N GLU A 74 3.78 16.81 1.66
CA GLU A 74 4.93 15.92 1.51
C GLU A 74 4.67 14.55 2.16
N LEU A 75 5.32 13.51 1.65
CA LEU A 75 5.34 12.21 2.29
C LEU A 75 6.27 12.21 3.50
N THR A 76 5.98 11.33 4.46
CA THR A 76 6.87 11.09 5.61
C THR A 76 8.24 10.59 5.14
N HIS A 77 9.24 10.71 6.01
CA HIS A 77 10.59 10.26 5.69
C HIS A 77 10.65 8.76 5.31
N LEU A 78 9.99 7.88 6.08
CA LEU A 78 9.93 6.45 5.78
C LEU A 78 9.23 6.16 4.45
N MET A 79 8.12 6.85 4.16
CA MET A 79 7.45 6.68 2.87
C MET A 79 8.31 7.20 1.71
N THR A 80 9.05 8.29 1.92
CA THR A 80 10.02 8.78 0.95
C THR A 80 11.10 7.74 0.65
N GLN A 81 11.67 7.10 1.67
CA GLN A 81 12.67 6.04 1.45
C GLN A 81 12.08 4.88 0.65
N ARG A 82 10.86 4.45 0.99
CA ARG A 82 10.17 3.34 0.32
C ARG A 82 9.88 3.62 -1.16
N TYR A 83 9.37 4.80 -1.49
CA TYR A 83 8.91 5.14 -2.85
C TYR A 83 9.94 5.91 -3.68
N GLY A 84 11.03 6.34 -3.06
CA GLY A 84 11.97 7.28 -3.66
C GLY A 84 12.66 6.75 -4.91
N ALA A 85 13.07 5.47 -4.91
CA ALA A 85 13.67 4.85 -6.08
C ALA A 85 12.72 4.86 -7.28
N LEU A 86 11.45 4.59 -7.04
CA LEU A 86 10.43 4.51 -8.09
C LEU A 86 10.11 5.89 -8.67
N VAL A 87 9.99 6.93 -7.83
CA VAL A 87 9.83 8.32 -8.28
C VAL A 87 11.07 8.78 -9.06
N ALA A 88 12.27 8.44 -8.61
CA ALA A 88 13.52 8.78 -9.30
C ALA A 88 13.62 8.09 -10.68
N GLN A 89 13.24 6.81 -10.78
CA GLN A 89 13.23 6.08 -12.04
C GLN A 89 12.20 6.61 -13.03
N ALA A 90 11.00 6.98 -12.56
CA ALA A 90 9.99 7.62 -13.40
C ALA A 90 10.49 8.97 -13.94
N ALA A 91 11.11 9.79 -13.09
CA ALA A 91 11.74 11.05 -13.51
C ALA A 91 12.89 10.83 -14.50
N ALA A 92 13.75 9.84 -14.27
CA ALA A 92 14.90 9.54 -15.14
C ALA A 92 14.50 9.08 -16.56
N ARG A 93 13.27 8.56 -16.73
CA ARG A 93 12.70 8.23 -18.05
C ARG A 93 12.19 9.45 -18.83
N GLY A 94 12.36 10.65 -18.28
CA GLY A 94 11.96 11.91 -18.91
C GLY A 94 10.47 12.24 -18.75
N GLY A 95 9.77 11.54 -17.86
CA GLY A 95 8.37 11.82 -17.53
C GLY A 95 8.21 12.37 -16.13
N THR A 96 7.16 13.15 -15.90
CA THR A 96 6.82 13.64 -14.56
C THR A 96 6.14 12.53 -13.78
N PRO A 97 6.69 12.01 -12.67
CA PRO A 97 6.03 10.98 -11.90
C PRO A 97 4.72 11.52 -11.34
N GLY A 98 3.63 10.78 -11.54
CA GLY A 98 2.33 11.14 -10.98
C GLY A 98 1.60 9.94 -10.42
N CYS A 99 0.67 10.16 -9.51
CA CYS A 99 -0.20 9.11 -9.01
C CYS A 99 -1.62 9.61 -8.85
N GLU A 100 -2.56 8.68 -8.72
CA GLU A 100 -3.92 9.02 -8.32
C GLU A 100 -3.92 9.36 -6.83
N ALA A 101 -4.66 10.39 -6.44
CA ALA A 101 -4.91 10.77 -5.06
C ALA A 101 -6.40 11.00 -4.86
N MET A 102 -6.86 10.80 -3.62
CA MET A 102 -8.20 11.14 -3.18
C MET A 102 -8.12 12.37 -2.29
N ILE A 103 -8.92 13.37 -2.59
CA ILE A 103 -9.15 14.50 -1.70
C ILE A 103 -10.43 14.22 -0.92
N GLN A 104 -10.37 14.37 0.39
CA GLN A 104 -11.52 14.17 1.28
C GLN A 104 -11.52 15.22 2.40
N LEU A 105 -12.66 15.37 3.06
CA LEU A 105 -12.78 16.24 4.23
C LEU A 105 -12.44 15.43 5.50
N GLY A 106 -11.41 15.86 6.23
CA GLY A 106 -11.04 15.34 7.55
C GLY A 106 -11.20 16.39 8.64
N ASP A 107 -10.77 16.06 9.86
CA ASP A 107 -10.98 16.89 11.05
C ASP A 107 -10.25 18.24 10.99
N LYS A 108 -9.15 18.30 10.24
CA LYS A 108 -8.29 19.49 10.11
C LYS A 108 -8.47 20.24 8.80
N GLY A 109 -9.46 19.86 8.00
CA GLY A 109 -9.72 20.42 6.67
C GLY A 109 -9.63 19.37 5.58
N LEU A 110 -9.22 19.79 4.39
CA LEU A 110 -9.07 18.87 3.26
C LEU A 110 -7.77 18.07 3.41
N GLU A 111 -7.88 16.76 3.27
CA GLU A 111 -6.79 15.79 3.34
C GLU A 111 -6.55 15.18 1.95
N VAL A 112 -5.31 14.81 1.68
CA VAL A 112 -4.89 14.17 0.43
C VAL A 112 -4.34 12.78 0.75
N ILE A 113 -4.93 11.77 0.13
CA ILE A 113 -4.50 10.38 0.26
C ILE A 113 -4.03 9.89 -1.09
N LEU A 114 -2.74 9.57 -1.21
CA LEU A 114 -2.17 9.03 -2.45
C LEU A 114 -2.52 7.56 -2.62
N ARG A 115 -2.66 7.13 -3.87
CA ARG A 115 -2.72 5.73 -4.28
C ARG A 115 -1.39 5.37 -4.93
N LEU A 116 -0.51 4.73 -4.16
CA LEU A 116 0.83 4.34 -4.60
C LEU A 116 0.92 2.82 -4.83
N PRO A 117 1.90 2.34 -5.60
CA PRO A 117 2.04 0.92 -5.88
C PRO A 117 2.36 0.12 -4.61
N ARG A 118 1.83 -1.11 -4.50
CA ARG A 118 2.19 -2.06 -3.43
C ARG A 118 3.65 -2.49 -3.55
N ARG A 119 4.04 -2.79 -4.79
CA ARG A 119 5.40 -3.21 -5.15
C ARG A 119 6.19 -1.97 -5.57
N THR A 120 7.16 -1.61 -4.77
CA THR A 120 8.18 -0.61 -5.13
C THR A 120 9.30 -1.22 -5.96
N SER A 121 9.34 -2.56 -6.06
CA SER A 121 10.17 -3.36 -6.95
C SER A 121 9.69 -3.27 -8.40
N GLY A 122 9.86 -2.09 -8.99
CA GLY A 122 9.91 -1.88 -10.43
C GLY A 122 11.36 -1.98 -10.94
N ALA A 123 12.16 -2.89 -10.39
CA ALA A 123 13.42 -3.27 -11.00
C ALA A 123 13.12 -4.14 -12.23
N MET A 124 12.81 -3.49 -13.35
CA MET A 124 13.47 -3.98 -14.56
C MET A 124 14.97 -3.78 -14.30
N PRO A 125 15.83 -4.79 -14.54
CA PRO A 125 17.27 -4.59 -14.40
C PRO A 125 17.61 -3.34 -15.20
N PHE A 126 18.29 -2.39 -14.56
CA PHE A 126 18.94 -1.32 -15.29
C PHE A 126 19.65 -1.97 -16.48
N PRO A 127 19.43 -1.55 -17.75
CA PRO A 127 20.54 -1.67 -18.67
C PRO A 127 21.64 -0.80 -18.04
N ALA A 128 22.60 -1.47 -17.41
CA ALA A 128 23.87 -0.85 -17.11
C ALA A 128 24.33 -0.14 -18.40
N THR A 129 24.90 1.06 -18.24
CA THR A 129 25.42 1.95 -19.28
C THR A 129 24.44 2.96 -19.91
N ARG A 130 23.97 3.90 -19.08
CA ARG A 130 24.29 5.30 -19.41
C ARG A 130 25.15 5.89 -18.30
N PRO A 131 26.29 6.53 -18.61
CA PRO A 131 27.04 7.24 -17.61
C PRO A 131 26.11 8.30 -17.03
N VAL A 132 25.84 8.19 -15.73
CA VAL A 132 25.28 9.30 -14.95
C VAL A 132 26.23 10.46 -15.19
N PRO A 133 25.78 11.59 -15.78
CA PRO A 133 26.65 12.74 -15.88
C PRO A 133 27.10 13.10 -14.46
N PRO A 134 28.37 13.47 -14.24
CA PRO A 134 28.80 13.96 -12.94
C PRO A 134 27.84 15.08 -12.52
N PRO A 135 27.55 15.22 -11.21
CA PRO A 135 26.70 16.31 -10.73
C PRO A 135 27.21 17.60 -11.34
N VAL A 136 26.41 18.23 -12.20
CA VAL A 136 26.72 19.54 -12.74
C VAL A 136 26.84 20.45 -11.52
N PRO A 137 28.03 21.01 -11.22
CA PRO A 137 28.12 22.03 -10.19
C PRO A 137 27.22 23.18 -10.63
N PHE A 138 26.26 23.54 -9.77
CA PHE A 138 25.45 24.73 -9.97
C PHE A 138 26.38 25.91 -10.30
N PRO A 139 26.19 26.61 -11.43
CA PRO A 139 26.97 27.81 -11.70
C PRO A 139 26.53 28.89 -10.71
N GLY A 140 27.43 29.25 -9.82
CA GLY A 140 27.36 30.49 -9.04
C GLY A 140 26.70 30.37 -7.67
N SER A 141 27.33 29.64 -6.75
CA SER A 141 27.50 30.24 -5.43
C SER A 141 28.38 31.47 -5.62
N ALA A 142 27.75 32.64 -5.75
CA ALA A 142 28.42 33.90 -5.43
C ALA A 142 29.07 33.74 -4.04
N PRO A 143 30.25 34.33 -3.80
CA PRO A 143 30.82 34.31 -2.45
C PRO A 143 29.76 34.88 -1.52
N GLU A 144 29.44 34.08 -0.51
CA GLU A 144 28.60 34.44 0.62
C GLU A 144 29.13 35.77 1.17
N ALA A 145 28.50 36.87 0.75
CA ALA A 145 28.65 38.13 1.46
C ALA A 145 28.18 37.81 2.87
N ALA A 146 29.12 37.83 3.81
CA ALA A 146 28.87 37.60 5.21
C ALA A 146 27.62 38.38 5.62
N VAL A 147 26.52 37.64 5.80
CA VAL A 147 25.28 38.22 6.32
C VAL A 147 25.67 38.72 7.72
N PRO A 148 25.54 40.02 8.02
CA PRO A 148 25.81 40.51 9.36
C PRO A 148 24.92 39.72 10.34
N PRO A 149 25.41 39.38 11.55
CA PRO A 149 24.61 38.61 12.49
C PRO A 149 23.28 39.32 12.72
N ALA A 150 22.18 38.56 12.55
CA ALA A 150 20.84 39.07 12.75
C ALA A 150 20.74 39.71 14.15
N PRO A 151 20.02 40.85 14.29
CA PRO A 151 19.79 41.43 15.62
C PRO A 151 19.08 40.40 16.51
N PRO A 152 19.39 40.36 17.82
CA PRO A 152 18.74 39.42 18.74
C PRO A 152 17.23 39.62 18.70
N ALA A 153 16.49 38.51 18.58
CA ALA A 153 15.04 38.51 18.56
C ALA A 153 14.48 39.27 19.78
N PRO A 154 13.39 40.04 19.62
CA PRO A 154 12.76 40.72 20.74
C PRO A 154 12.29 39.68 21.76
N ARG A 155 12.86 39.80 22.96
CA ARG A 155 12.53 38.98 24.13
C ARG A 155 11.09 39.31 24.53
N TRP A 156 10.13 38.56 24.01
CA TRP A 156 8.73 38.66 24.42
C TRP A 156 8.65 38.27 25.90
N ARG A 157 8.63 39.29 26.77
CA ARG A 157 8.32 39.12 28.17
C ARG A 157 6.91 38.54 28.23
N ARG A 158 6.80 37.27 28.61
CA ARG A 158 5.50 36.65 28.89
C ARG A 158 4.84 37.46 30.01
N PRO A 159 3.68 38.11 29.80
CA PRO A 159 2.94 38.65 30.92
C PRO A 159 2.38 37.45 31.71
N ALA A 160 2.99 37.18 32.86
CA ALA A 160 2.63 36.14 33.82
C ALA A 160 1.35 36.52 34.60
N TRP A 161 0.20 36.64 33.95
CA TRP A 161 -1.04 37.04 34.64
C TRP A 161 -2.29 36.58 33.89
N ILE A 162 -2.52 35.26 33.82
CA ILE A 162 -3.86 34.66 33.85
C ILE A 162 -3.77 33.35 34.62
N ALA A 163 -3.71 33.46 35.94
CA ALA A 163 -4.11 32.42 36.87
C ALA A 163 -5.12 33.05 37.81
N ALA A 164 -6.41 32.80 37.57
CA ALA A 164 -7.48 32.75 38.57
C ALA A 164 -8.85 32.63 37.88
N SER A 165 -9.65 31.69 38.38
CA SER A 165 -11.13 31.67 38.33
C SER A 165 -11.73 31.15 37.02
N VAL A 166 -12.63 30.16 36.99
CA VAL A 166 -13.73 29.88 37.92
C VAL A 166 -14.02 28.38 37.98
N VAL A 167 -13.88 27.82 39.18
CA VAL A 167 -14.68 26.67 39.64
C VAL A 167 -16.11 27.17 39.83
N ALA A 168 -17.02 26.75 38.96
CA ALA A 168 -18.47 26.70 39.22
C ALA A 168 -19.16 26.16 37.97
N GLY A 169 -19.82 25.01 38.06
CA GLY A 169 -20.83 24.66 37.06
C GLY A 169 -21.01 23.20 36.70
N ILE A 170 -20.68 22.22 37.56
CA ILE A 170 -21.30 20.87 37.44
C ILE A 170 -21.63 20.36 38.84
N ILE A 171 -22.70 20.89 39.41
CA ILE A 171 -23.55 20.17 40.36
C ILE A 171 -24.98 20.28 39.82
N LEU A 172 -25.66 19.12 39.84
CA LEU A 172 -27.09 18.88 39.71
C LEU A 172 -27.62 18.39 38.35
N ILE A 173 -27.40 17.10 38.07
CA ILE A 173 -28.54 16.24 37.72
C ILE A 173 -28.57 15.12 38.76
N ALA A 174 -29.53 15.24 39.66
CA ALA A 174 -29.88 14.22 40.63
C ALA A 174 -30.59 13.05 39.94
N ALA A 175 -30.20 11.84 40.33
CA ALA A 175 -31.04 10.70 40.64
C ALA A 175 -32.25 10.41 39.72
N LEU A 176 -32.11 9.37 38.89
CA LEU A 176 -33.05 8.24 38.95
C LEU A 176 -32.25 6.95 39.14
N VAL A 177 -32.45 6.37 40.31
CA VAL A 177 -31.98 5.07 40.79
C VAL A 177 -32.84 3.97 40.17
N GLY A 178 -32.18 2.86 39.82
CA GLY A 178 -32.77 1.51 39.81
C GLY A 178 -33.27 1.05 38.45
N GLN A 179 -32.59 0.08 37.82
CA GLN A 179 -32.80 -1.33 38.15
C GLN A 179 -31.92 -2.21 37.24
N GLU A 180 -30.98 -2.94 37.85
CA GLU A 180 -30.40 -4.16 37.29
C GLU A 180 -31.46 -5.28 37.37
N ASP A 181 -31.68 -6.02 36.28
CA ASP A 181 -32.12 -7.42 36.33
C ASP A 181 -32.04 -8.05 34.92
N ASP A 182 -31.01 -8.86 34.69
CA ASP A 182 -31.04 -10.06 33.85
C ASP A 182 -30.88 -11.23 34.84
N PRO A 183 -31.72 -12.28 34.84
CA PRO A 183 -31.64 -13.34 33.81
C PRO A 183 -32.97 -14.07 33.46
N ALA A 184 -32.90 -14.94 32.44
CA ALA A 184 -33.90 -15.90 31.89
C ALA A 184 -34.60 -16.84 32.92
N PRO A 185 -35.49 -17.84 32.61
CA PRO A 185 -36.06 -18.36 31.33
C PRO A 185 -37.60 -18.73 31.34
N SER A 186 -38.19 -19.05 30.17
CA SER A 186 -39.36 -19.98 29.98
C SER A 186 -39.68 -20.13 28.48
N THR A 187 -39.40 -21.25 27.79
CA THR A 187 -40.21 -22.49 27.60
C THR A 187 -41.65 -22.23 27.14
N ALA A 188 -41.95 -22.42 25.84
CA ALA A 188 -42.54 -23.63 25.18
C ALA A 188 -44.09 -23.56 25.21
N ASP A 189 -44.91 -23.84 24.19
CA ASP A 189 -44.87 -24.52 22.88
C ASP A 189 -45.98 -23.89 21.99
N ASP A 190 -45.85 -23.91 20.65
CA ASP A 190 -46.71 -24.75 19.79
C ASP A 190 -46.36 -24.56 18.29
N SER A 191 -46.45 -25.67 17.55
CA SER A 191 -46.03 -25.88 16.17
C SER A 191 -46.96 -25.24 15.15
N THR A 192 -46.43 -24.72 14.03
CA THR A 192 -47.09 -24.87 12.71
C THR A 192 -46.07 -24.81 11.57
N THR A 193 -45.93 -25.96 10.93
CA THR A 193 -45.31 -26.29 9.65
C THR A 193 -45.90 -25.51 8.48
N THR A 194 -45.07 -24.98 7.56
CA THR A 194 -45.46 -24.79 6.14
C THR A 194 -44.23 -24.92 5.24
N ALA A 195 -44.46 -25.54 4.09
CA ALA A 195 -43.52 -26.32 3.31
C ALA A 195 -42.65 -25.54 2.31
N ILE A 196 -41.46 -26.12 2.13
CA ILE A 196 -40.49 -26.08 1.03
C ILE A 196 -41.18 -26.09 -0.36
N THR A 197 -40.70 -25.25 -1.28
CA THR A 197 -40.95 -25.42 -2.73
C THR A 197 -39.61 -25.46 -3.46
N THR A 198 -39.26 -26.66 -3.91
CA THR A 198 -38.09 -26.97 -4.74
C THR A 198 -38.54 -27.03 -6.19
N THR A 199 -37.90 -26.27 -7.08
CA THR A 199 -38.18 -26.35 -8.52
C THR A 199 -37.20 -27.32 -9.19
N THR A 200 -37.69 -28.51 -9.49
CA THR A 200 -37.00 -29.56 -10.26
C THR A 200 -37.48 -29.51 -11.71
N THR A 201 -36.57 -29.37 -12.66
CA THR A 201 -36.85 -29.49 -14.10
C THR A 201 -36.32 -30.82 -14.62
N LEU A 202 -37.22 -31.64 -15.18
CA LEU A 202 -36.96 -32.97 -15.74
C LEU A 202 -36.51 -32.90 -17.22
N PRO A 203 -35.83 -33.94 -17.73
CA PRO A 203 -35.25 -34.00 -19.08
C PRO A 203 -36.21 -34.65 -20.11
N PRO A 204 -36.01 -34.42 -21.42
CA PRO A 204 -36.63 -35.27 -22.44
C PRO A 204 -35.66 -36.32 -23.02
N THR A 205 -36.04 -37.58 -22.78
CA THR A 205 -36.29 -38.64 -23.77
C THR A 205 -35.17 -39.13 -24.70
N ALA A 206 -34.70 -40.33 -24.37
CA ALA A 206 -33.97 -41.24 -25.25
C ALA A 206 -34.81 -41.72 -26.44
N THR A 207 -34.19 -41.80 -27.62
CA THR A 207 -34.71 -42.58 -28.75
C THR A 207 -33.71 -43.65 -29.12
N THR A 208 -34.09 -44.89 -28.83
CA THR A 208 -33.45 -46.13 -29.28
C THR A 208 -33.79 -46.34 -30.75
N THR A 209 -32.78 -46.58 -31.61
CA THR A 209 -32.99 -47.16 -32.94
C THR A 209 -32.05 -48.35 -33.12
N VAL A 210 -32.66 -49.43 -33.59
CA VAL A 210 -32.19 -50.81 -33.64
C VAL A 210 -31.18 -51.04 -34.77
N ALA A 211 -30.22 -51.94 -34.52
CA ALA A 211 -29.20 -52.39 -35.45
C ALA A 211 -29.76 -53.18 -36.65
N PRO A 212 -29.05 -53.16 -37.79
CA PRO A 212 -28.70 -54.42 -38.43
C PRO A 212 -27.23 -54.47 -38.93
N LYS A 213 -26.56 -55.60 -38.64
CA LYS A 213 -25.43 -56.14 -39.42
C LYS A 213 -26.01 -57.13 -40.45
N PRO A 214 -25.26 -57.63 -41.47
CA PRO A 214 -23.98 -57.22 -42.06
C PRO A 214 -24.06 -57.12 -43.61
N VAL A 215 -22.99 -56.73 -44.31
CA VAL A 215 -22.46 -57.33 -45.57
C VAL A 215 -21.34 -56.44 -46.13
N VAL A 216 -20.19 -57.06 -46.36
CA VAL A 216 -18.99 -56.49 -47.00
C VAL A 216 -19.14 -56.51 -48.53
N PRO A 217 -18.79 -55.43 -49.24
CA PRO A 217 -17.99 -55.59 -50.46
C PRO A 217 -16.70 -54.78 -50.45
N LYS A 218 -15.70 -55.37 -51.09
CA LYS A 218 -14.29 -54.98 -51.24
C LYS A 218 -14.12 -53.80 -52.26
N PRO A 219 -12.90 -53.31 -52.50
CA PRO A 219 -12.41 -51.95 -52.26
C PRO A 219 -12.51 -50.98 -53.47
N LYS A 220 -12.53 -49.67 -53.21
CA LYS A 220 -12.21 -48.65 -54.24
C LYS A 220 -11.02 -47.78 -53.77
N PRO A 221 -10.02 -47.48 -54.63
CA PRO A 221 -8.77 -46.83 -54.23
C PRO A 221 -8.93 -45.34 -53.90
N ALA A 222 -8.03 -44.88 -53.02
CA ALA A 222 -7.98 -43.57 -52.35
C ALA A 222 -7.76 -42.34 -53.28
N PRO A 223 -8.17 -41.16 -52.77
CA PRO A 223 -7.37 -39.94 -52.90
C PRO A 223 -6.89 -39.42 -51.53
N LYS A 224 -5.61 -39.05 -51.49
CA LYS A 224 -4.73 -38.52 -50.44
C LYS A 224 -5.33 -37.92 -49.14
N PRO A 225 -4.72 -38.21 -47.96
CA PRO A 225 -5.02 -37.53 -46.71
C PRO A 225 -4.48 -36.10 -46.68
N THR A 226 -5.31 -35.17 -46.25
CA THR A 226 -4.88 -33.85 -45.76
C THR A 226 -4.69 -33.99 -44.26
N THR A 227 -3.45 -33.82 -43.80
CA THR A 227 -3.06 -33.83 -42.39
C THR A 227 -3.62 -32.60 -41.70
N GLU A 228 -4.64 -32.77 -40.87
CA GLU A 228 -5.07 -31.79 -39.88
C GLU A 228 -4.23 -32.00 -38.61
N ALA A 229 -3.48 -30.97 -38.21
CA ALA A 229 -2.59 -31.00 -37.06
C ALA A 229 -3.40 -30.91 -35.74
N PRO A 230 -3.08 -31.70 -34.70
CA PRO A 230 -3.81 -31.67 -33.43
C PRO A 230 -3.53 -30.40 -32.60
N ALA A 231 -4.56 -29.90 -31.92
CA ALA A 231 -4.51 -28.73 -31.05
C ALA A 231 -3.61 -28.95 -29.81
N PRO A 232 -2.93 -27.90 -29.30
CA PRO A 232 -1.99 -28.02 -28.18
C PRO A 232 -2.70 -28.32 -26.84
N PRO A 233 -2.03 -29.08 -25.94
CA PRO A 233 -2.57 -29.41 -24.62
C PRO A 233 -2.61 -28.20 -23.66
N PRO A 234 -3.47 -28.22 -22.63
CA PRO A 234 -3.58 -27.15 -21.63
C PRO A 234 -2.28 -26.99 -20.81
N PRO A 235 -1.96 -25.77 -20.35
CA PRO A 235 -0.71 -25.49 -19.64
C PRO A 235 -0.67 -26.13 -18.25
N GLU A 236 0.51 -26.63 -17.89
CA GLU A 236 0.83 -27.32 -16.65
C GLU A 236 1.01 -26.33 -15.47
N PRO A 237 0.63 -26.67 -14.22
CA PRO A 237 0.77 -25.77 -13.07
C PRO A 237 2.23 -25.43 -12.77
N GLU A 238 2.46 -24.15 -12.46
CA GLU A 238 3.79 -23.55 -12.24
C GLU A 238 4.39 -24.02 -10.89
N PRO A 239 5.69 -24.39 -10.84
CA PRO A 239 6.32 -24.94 -9.64
C PRO A 239 6.50 -23.90 -8.53
N GLU A 240 6.31 -24.33 -7.28
CA GLU A 240 6.52 -23.51 -6.08
C GLU A 240 7.99 -23.06 -5.95
N PRO A 241 8.25 -21.79 -5.59
CA PRO A 241 9.62 -21.27 -5.48
C PRO A 241 10.38 -22.02 -4.37
N GLN A 242 11.54 -22.58 -4.74
CA GLN A 242 12.45 -23.20 -3.77
C GLN A 242 13.06 -22.13 -2.85
N PRO A 243 13.24 -22.41 -1.55
CA PRO A 243 13.74 -21.42 -0.61
C PRO A 243 15.21 -21.11 -0.91
N ALA A 244 15.47 -19.92 -1.45
CA ALA A 244 16.78 -19.31 -1.34
C ALA A 244 16.99 -18.93 0.14
N CYS A 245 18.14 -19.27 0.70
CA CYS A 245 18.50 -18.85 2.05
C CYS A 245 18.86 -17.35 2.04
N ASP A 246 18.45 -16.61 3.08
CA ASP A 246 18.74 -15.19 3.20
C ASP A 246 20.23 -14.95 3.54
N PRO A 247 20.95 -14.10 2.77
CA PRO A 247 22.37 -13.87 2.98
C PRO A 247 22.72 -13.06 4.23
N ASN A 248 21.74 -12.43 4.90
CA ASN A 248 22.00 -11.65 6.11
C ASN A 248 22.24 -12.50 7.36
N TYR A 249 22.05 -13.81 7.27
CA TYR A 249 22.08 -14.73 8.40
C TYR A 249 23.00 -15.92 8.14
N SER A 250 23.55 -16.49 9.21
CA SER A 250 24.27 -17.76 9.17
C SER A 250 23.27 -18.92 9.20
N GLY A 251 23.47 -19.91 8.34
CA GLY A 251 22.49 -20.99 8.14
C GLY A 251 21.45 -20.67 7.06
N CYS A 252 20.41 -21.50 6.96
CA CYS A 252 19.36 -21.31 5.96
C CYS A 252 18.11 -20.69 6.58
N VAL A 253 18.06 -19.36 6.58
CA VAL A 253 16.83 -18.60 6.88
C VAL A 253 16.01 -18.51 5.59
N PRO A 254 14.77 -19.03 5.54
CA PRO A 254 13.94 -18.94 4.34
C PRO A 254 13.68 -17.48 3.95
N VAL A 255 13.79 -17.14 2.66
CA VAL A 255 13.38 -15.81 2.18
C VAL A 255 11.85 -15.74 2.13
N ALA A 256 11.26 -15.12 3.16
CA ALA A 256 9.83 -14.92 3.31
C ALA A 256 9.52 -13.47 3.73
N PRO A 257 8.26 -13.01 3.69
CA PRO A 257 7.90 -11.67 4.16
C PRO A 257 8.17 -11.44 5.65
N ASP A 258 8.17 -12.51 6.43
CA ASP A 258 8.41 -12.53 7.87
C ASP A 258 8.89 -13.95 8.24
N VAL A 259 9.86 -14.05 9.13
CA VAL A 259 10.44 -15.31 9.58
C VAL A 259 10.59 -15.25 11.08
N ASP A 260 10.01 -16.22 11.77
CA ASP A 260 10.03 -16.28 13.23
C ASP A 260 10.92 -17.42 13.76
N CYS A 261 11.34 -17.29 15.02
CA CYS A 261 11.99 -18.40 15.71
C CYS A 261 11.00 -19.55 15.97
N ALA A 262 11.36 -20.76 15.55
CA ALA A 262 10.59 -21.97 15.80
C ALA A 262 10.49 -22.21 17.32
N GLY A 263 9.27 -22.41 17.83
CA GLY A 263 9.00 -22.57 19.27
C GLY A 263 8.70 -21.26 20.02
N GLY A 264 8.78 -20.11 19.35
CA GLY A 264 8.36 -18.81 19.88
C GLY A 264 6.87 -18.49 19.67
N SER A 265 6.45 -17.27 20.06
CA SER A 265 5.09 -16.75 19.86
C SER A 265 4.83 -16.14 18.47
N GLY A 266 5.74 -16.38 17.53
CA GLY A 266 5.69 -15.85 16.18
C GLY A 266 4.47 -16.33 15.38
N ASN A 267 3.96 -15.49 14.47
CA ASN A 267 2.82 -15.80 13.59
C ASN A 267 3.20 -15.69 12.09
N GLY A 268 4.50 -15.65 11.81
CA GLY A 268 5.06 -15.50 10.49
C GLY A 268 4.77 -16.69 9.60
N PRO A 269 4.77 -16.49 8.28
CA PRO A 269 4.55 -17.55 7.30
C PRO A 269 5.71 -18.57 7.22
N ALA A 270 6.86 -18.27 7.83
CA ALA A 270 8.03 -19.13 7.88
C ALA A 270 8.66 -19.12 9.28
N TYR A 271 9.31 -20.22 9.62
CA TYR A 271 10.01 -20.37 10.89
C TYR A 271 11.42 -20.91 10.68
N VAL A 272 12.36 -20.48 11.52
CA VAL A 272 13.74 -20.98 11.54
C VAL A 272 14.07 -21.60 12.89
N GLN A 273 14.78 -22.72 12.88
CA GLN A 273 15.31 -23.34 14.09
C GLN A 273 16.70 -22.77 14.38
N GLY A 274 16.86 -22.17 15.57
CA GLY A 274 18.10 -21.55 16.01
C GLY A 274 19.15 -22.51 16.58
N PRO A 275 20.35 -21.99 16.91
CA PRO A 275 20.75 -20.58 16.83
C PRO A 275 21.15 -20.14 15.41
N VAL A 276 20.79 -18.90 15.05
CA VAL A 276 21.09 -18.27 13.76
C VAL A 276 21.92 -17.02 14.02
N THR A 277 23.10 -16.89 13.42
CA THR A 277 23.93 -15.68 13.61
C THR A 277 23.54 -14.61 12.60
N VAL A 278 23.43 -13.36 13.02
CA VAL A 278 23.22 -12.24 12.10
C VAL A 278 24.57 -11.84 11.50
N ILE A 279 24.75 -12.05 10.19
CA ILE A 279 25.98 -11.68 9.45
C ILE A 279 25.87 -10.25 8.91
N GLY A 280 24.66 -9.84 8.50
CA GLY A 280 24.37 -8.57 7.87
C GLY A 280 23.45 -7.70 8.74
N SER A 281 22.26 -7.39 8.21
CA SER A 281 21.21 -6.69 8.95
C SER A 281 20.15 -7.68 9.42
N ASP A 282 19.71 -7.55 10.66
CA ASP A 282 18.56 -8.30 11.15
C ASP A 282 17.27 -7.72 10.56
N ILE A 283 16.82 -8.27 9.43
CA ILE A 283 15.63 -7.81 8.70
C ILE A 283 14.33 -8.47 9.17
N TYR A 284 14.43 -9.58 9.89
CA TYR A 284 13.32 -10.36 10.45
C TYR A 284 13.23 -10.21 11.98
N ASP A 285 14.00 -9.30 12.59
CA ASP A 285 14.04 -9.06 14.03
C ASP A 285 14.24 -10.35 14.87
N LEU A 286 15.09 -11.28 14.38
CA LEU A 286 15.39 -12.56 15.04
C LEU A 286 16.33 -12.40 16.25
N ASP A 287 17.17 -11.37 16.26
CA ASP A 287 18.12 -10.99 17.31
C ASP A 287 17.58 -9.76 18.05
N ARG A 288 16.60 -10.00 18.92
CA ARG A 288 15.84 -8.92 19.57
C ARG A 288 16.64 -8.19 20.66
N ASP A 289 17.63 -8.84 21.25
CA ASP A 289 18.52 -8.30 22.28
C ASP A 289 19.83 -7.72 21.70
N GLY A 290 20.15 -8.00 20.44
CA GLY A 290 21.21 -7.36 19.68
C GLY A 290 22.59 -7.90 20.01
N ASP A 291 22.68 -9.19 20.37
CA ASP A 291 23.93 -9.86 20.73
C ASP A 291 24.65 -10.51 19.53
N GLY A 292 24.00 -10.49 18.35
CA GLY A 292 24.45 -11.08 17.09
C GLY A 292 23.93 -12.49 16.82
N THR A 293 23.14 -13.07 17.73
CA THR A 293 22.57 -14.42 17.63
C THR A 293 21.06 -14.38 17.81
N GLY A 294 20.33 -14.67 16.73
CA GLY A 294 18.89 -14.86 16.77
C GLY A 294 18.48 -16.29 17.14
N CYS A 295 17.30 -16.41 17.75
CA CYS A 295 16.69 -17.69 18.12
C CYS A 295 17.56 -18.56 19.05
N ASP A 296 18.20 -17.95 20.04
CA ASP A 296 19.08 -18.57 21.04
C ASP A 296 18.33 -19.24 22.22
N SER A 297 17.01 -19.41 22.11
CA SER A 297 16.11 -19.94 23.15
C SER A 297 16.14 -21.47 23.31
#